data_AF-L8DF62-F1
#
_entry.id   AF-L8DF62-F1
#
_cell.length_a   1.000
_cell.length_b   1.000
_cell.length_c   1.000
_cell.angle_alpha   90.00
_cell.angle_beta   90.00
_cell.angle_gamma   90.00
#
_symmetry.space_group_name_H-M   'P 1'
#
loop_
_entity.id
_entity.type
_entity.pdbx_description
1 polymer ?
#
loop_
_entity_poly.entity_id
_entity_poly.type
_entity_poly.pdbx_seq_one_letter_code
_entity_poly.pdbx_strand_id
1 'polypeptide(L)'
;MVLAVCVIALAVLLHVVAARIASRENYGRRLPTVNGSYPVRPVQRARSAQSAGWMLSIVGALQLGNHFWLTEPWLAMGVVVAVLLLVNGLPSVLVTALHNSNLRTEN
;
A
#
# COMPACT_ATOMS: atom_id res chain seq x y z
N MET A 1 2.66 11.04 -18.17
CA MET A 1 1.46 10.55 -17.45
C MET A 1 1.36 9.04 -17.40
N VAL A 2 1.42 8.33 -18.54
CA VAL A 2 1.39 6.85 -18.57
C VAL A 2 2.42 6.23 -17.61
N LEU A 3 3.68 6.70 -17.65
CA LEU A 3 4.74 6.19 -16.77
C LEU A 3 4.43 6.37 -15.28
N ALA A 4 3.89 7.53 -14.88
CA ALA A 4 3.49 7.77 -13.49
C ALA A 4 2.38 6.81 -13.04
N VAL A 5 1.38 6.57 -13.90
CA VAL A 5 0.32 5.59 -13.64
C VAL A 5 0.87 4.17 -13.53
N CYS A 6 1.80 3.76 -14.41
CA CYS A 6 2.44 2.45 -14.34
C CYS A 6 3.24 2.28 -13.05
N VAL A 7 3.99 3.31 -12.63
CA VAL A 7 4.76 3.30 -11.37
C VAL A 7 3.84 3.19 -10.16
N ILE A 8 2.73 3.92 -10.13
CA ILE A 8 1.72 3.84 -9.06
C ILE A 8 1.07 2.45 -9.03
N ALA A 9 0.71 1.89 -10.18
CA ALA A 9 0.13 0.56 -10.26
C ALA A 9 1.11 -0.50 -9.71
N LEU A 10 2.40 -0.41 -10.07
CA LEU A 10 3.43 -1.30 -9.54
C LEU A 10 3.60 -1.15 -8.02
N ALA A 11 3.55 0.07 -7.50
CA ALA A 11 3.59 0.32 -6.06
C ALA A 11 2.42 -0.37 -5.33
N VAL A 12 1.20 -0.21 -5.83
CA VAL A 12 0.01 -0.88 -5.29
C VAL A 12 0.19 -2.40 -5.30
N LEU A 13 0.65 -2.97 -6.41
CA LEU A 13 0.88 -4.42 -6.51
C LEU A 13 1.90 -4.91 -5.46
N LEU A 14 2.99 -4.17 -5.24
CA LEU A 14 3.99 -4.52 -4.24
C LEU A 14 3.44 -4.46 -2.81
N HIS A 15 2.61 -3.46 -2.49
CA HIS A 15 1.92 -3.39 -1.20
C HIS A 15 0.93 -4.56 -1.02
N VAL A 16 0.17 -4.92 -2.06
CA VAL A 16 -0.73 -6.09 -2.02
C VAL A 16 0.07 -7.38 -1.81
N VAL A 17 1.19 -7.56 -2.51
CA VAL A 17 2.04 -8.76 -2.36
C VAL A 17 2.62 -8.83 -0.94
N ALA A 18 3.14 -7.73 -0.41
CA ALA A 18 3.64 -7.68 0.96
C ALA A 18 2.55 -8.04 1.99
N ALA A 19 1.36 -7.45 1.85
CA ALA A 19 0.23 -7.72 2.72
C ALA A 19 -0.27 -9.17 2.60
N ARG A 20 -0.27 -9.74 1.39
CA ARG A 20 -0.63 -11.16 1.17
C ARG A 20 0.37 -12.10 1.83
N ILE A 21 1.67 -11.84 1.70
CA ILE A 21 2.69 -12.65 2.37
C ILE A 21 2.47 -12.60 3.90
N ALA A 22 2.29 -11.40 4.46
CA ALA A 22 2.04 -11.22 5.89
C ALA A 22 0.75 -11.93 6.36
N SER A 23 -0.32 -11.89 5.56
CA SER A 23 -1.58 -12.62 5.87
C SER A 23 -1.41 -14.13 5.88
N ARG A 24 -0.66 -14.69 4.92
CA ARG A 24 -0.37 -16.13 4.85
C ARG A 24 0.49 -16.60 6.01
N GLU A 25 1.46 -15.79 6.42
CA GLU A 25 2.31 -16.07 7.58
C GLU A 25 1.55 -16.02 8.91
N ASN A 26 0.39 -15.35 8.93
CA ASN A 26 -0.47 -15.20 10.09
C ASN A 26 -1.82 -15.92 9.89
N TYR A 27 -1.84 -16.99 9.10
CA TYR A 27 -3.06 -17.80 8.91
C TYR A 27 -3.61 -18.29 10.26
N GLY A 28 -4.94 -18.23 10.43
CA GLY A 28 -5.61 -18.56 11.69
C GLY A 28 -5.46 -17.53 12.80
N ARG A 29 -4.75 -16.41 12.59
CA ARG A 29 -4.62 -15.31 13.56
C ARG A 29 -5.16 -14.02 12.99
N ARG A 30 -5.86 -13.23 13.81
CA ARG A 30 -6.28 -11.88 13.44
C ARG A 30 -5.08 -10.96 13.32
N LEU A 31 -5.11 -10.13 12.29
CA LEU A 31 -4.10 -9.12 12.02
C LEU A 31 -4.58 -7.72 12.47
N PRO A 32 -3.69 -6.87 12.99
CA PRO A 32 -4.03 -5.49 13.32
C PRO A 32 -4.34 -4.70 12.03
N THR A 33 -5.53 -4.09 11.96
CA THR A 33 -6.02 -3.42 10.74
C THR A 33 -5.34 -2.10 10.45
N VAL A 34 -4.92 -1.37 11.49
CA VAL A 34 -4.35 -0.01 11.37
C VAL A 34 -3.05 0.09 12.14
N ASN A 35 -3.08 -0.20 13.45
CA ASN A 35 -1.91 -0.14 14.32
C ASN A 35 -1.82 -1.41 15.18
N GLY A 36 -0.61 -1.93 15.32
CA GLY A 36 -0.32 -3.10 16.15
C GLY A 36 0.79 -3.96 15.56
N SER A 37 1.39 -4.79 16.39
CA SER A 37 2.40 -5.76 15.95
C SER A 37 1.73 -6.97 15.32
N TYR A 38 2.24 -7.42 14.17
CA TYR A 38 1.87 -8.70 13.60
C TYR A 38 2.23 -9.84 14.58
N PRO A 39 1.35 -10.84 14.79
CA PRO A 39 1.65 -12.00 15.64
C PRO A 39 2.92 -12.75 15.22
N VAL A 40 3.16 -12.85 13.91
CA VAL A 40 4.38 -13.36 13.29
C VAL A 40 5.02 -12.23 12.49
N ARG A 41 6.31 -11.96 12.75
CA ARG A 41 7.04 -10.90 12.06
C ARG A 41 7.13 -11.21 10.55
N PRO A 42 6.82 -10.23 9.67
CA PRO A 42 6.90 -10.45 8.24
C PRO A 42 8.32 -10.80 7.81
N VAL A 43 8.45 -11.81 6.95
CA VAL A 43 9.74 -12.17 6.34
C VAL A 43 10.34 -11.00 5.55
N GLN A 44 11.67 -11.05 5.36
CA GLN A 44 12.42 -9.98 4.69
C GLN A 44 11.89 -9.66 3.28
N ARG A 45 11.32 -10.66 2.57
CA ARG A 45 10.69 -10.44 1.25
C ARG A 45 9.46 -9.53 1.33
N ALA A 46 8.60 -9.71 2.33
CA ALA A 46 7.43 -8.84 2.52
C ALA A 46 7.86 -7.40 2.84
N ARG A 47 8.88 -7.24 3.69
CA ARG A 47 9.46 -5.92 3.99
C ARG A 47 10.08 -5.27 2.76
N SER A 48 10.86 -6.02 1.99
CA SER A 48 11.49 -5.53 0.76
C SER A 48 10.45 -5.09 -0.27
N ALA A 49 9.39 -5.89 -0.48
CA ALA A 49 8.29 -5.51 -1.36
C ALA A 49 7.58 -4.24 -0.86
N GLN A 50 7.32 -4.12 0.44
CA GLN A 50 6.72 -2.91 1.02
C GLN A 50 7.61 -1.68 0.83
N SER A 51 8.91 -1.79 1.07
CA SER A 51 9.86 -0.69 0.85
C SER A 51 9.96 -0.30 -0.62
N ALA A 52 9.98 -1.26 -1.54
CA ALA A 52 9.97 -0.98 -2.98
C ALA A 52 8.67 -0.30 -3.41
N GLY A 53 7.52 -0.76 -2.90
CA GLY A 53 6.22 -0.12 -3.14
C GLY A 53 6.20 1.32 -2.63
N TRP A 54 6.73 1.55 -1.42
CA TRP A 54 6.84 2.88 -0.84
C TRP A 54 7.67 3.84 -1.71
N MET A 55 8.86 3.41 -2.14
CA MET A 55 9.72 4.21 -3.02
C MET A 55 9.04 4.54 -4.36
N LEU A 56 8.39 3.55 -4.98
CA LEU A 56 7.67 3.76 -6.23
C LEU A 56 6.46 4.68 -6.05
N SER A 57 5.75 4.60 -4.92
CA SER A 57 4.63 5.51 -4.65
C SER A 57 5.08 6.97 -4.59
N ILE A 58 6.26 7.26 -4.02
CA ILE A 58 6.84 8.60 -3.99
C ILE A 58 7.19 9.07 -5.39
N VAL A 59 7.91 8.24 -6.15
CA VAL A 59 8.30 8.58 -7.53
C VAL A 59 7.08 8.84 -8.40
N GLY A 60 6.07 7.98 -8.31
CA GLY A 60 4.82 8.12 -9.05
C GLY A 60 4.03 9.37 -8.65
N ALA A 61 3.89 9.62 -7.34
CA ALA A 61 3.19 10.79 -6.82
C ALA A 61 3.86 12.09 -7.26
N LEU A 62 5.20 12.20 -7.14
CA LEU A 62 5.94 13.39 -7.55
C LEU A 62 5.83 13.65 -9.06
N GLN A 63 5.92 12.61 -9.89
CA GLN A 63 5.71 12.77 -11.34
C GLN A 63 4.31 13.26 -11.67
N LEU A 64 3.30 12.79 -10.94
CA LEU A 64 1.91 13.20 -11.16
C LEU A 64 1.68 14.63 -10.67
N GLY A 65 2.22 14.99 -9.51
CA GLY A 65 2.17 16.36 -8.97
C GLY A 65 2.89 17.38 -9.85
N ASN A 66 4.05 17.02 -10.41
CA ASN A 66 4.81 17.88 -11.31
C ASN A 66 4.00 18.32 -12.54
N HIS A 67 3.04 17.50 -12.99
CA HIS A 67 2.17 17.86 -14.11
C HIS A 67 1.30 19.09 -13.82
N PHE A 68 0.79 19.20 -12.60
CA PHE A 68 -0.12 20.26 -12.18
C PHE A 68 0.61 21.41 -11.47
N TRP A 69 1.90 21.28 -11.19
CA TRP A 69 2.63 22.19 -10.30
C TRP A 69 2.60 23.66 -10.75
N LEU A 70 2.77 23.90 -12.06
CA LEU A 70 2.84 25.26 -12.61
C LEU A 70 1.47 25.90 -12.85
N THR A 71 0.43 25.09 -13.04
CA THR A 71 -0.92 25.57 -13.38
C THR A 71 -1.86 25.58 -12.18
N GLU A 72 -1.82 24.53 -11.37
CA GLU A 72 -2.74 24.26 -10.26
C GLU A 72 -1.98 23.67 -9.06
N PRO A 73 -1.15 24.46 -8.37
CA PRO A 73 -0.26 23.95 -7.31
C PRO A 73 -1.01 23.31 -6.14
N TRP A 74 -2.19 23.83 -5.80
CA TRP A 74 -3.04 23.22 -4.77
C TRP A 74 -3.58 21.85 -5.18
N LEU A 75 -3.95 21.68 -6.45
CA LEU A 75 -4.33 20.37 -6.98
C LEU A 75 -3.12 19.42 -6.96
N ALA A 76 -1.95 19.90 -7.39
CA ALA A 76 -0.71 19.12 -7.36
C ALA A 76 -0.42 18.57 -5.96
N MET A 77 -0.47 19.43 -4.93
CA MET A 77 -0.27 19.02 -3.54
C MET A 77 -1.34 18.04 -3.07
N GLY A 78 -2.62 18.33 -3.34
CA GLY A 78 -3.73 17.45 -2.96
C GLY A 78 -3.60 16.06 -3.57
N VAL A 79 -3.25 15.97 -4.84
CA VAL A 79 -3.07 14.70 -5.56
C VAL A 79 -1.86 13.92 -5.02
N VAL A 80 -0.73 14.59 -4.78
CA VAL A 80 0.46 13.93 -4.18
C VAL A 80 0.11 13.33 -2.81
N VAL A 81 -0.54 14.11 -1.94
CA VAL A 81 -0.94 13.63 -0.61
C VAL A 81 -1.92 12.47 -0.71
N ALA A 82 -2.95 12.59 -1.56
CA ALA A 82 -3.95 11.54 -1.76
C ALA A 82 -3.31 10.25 -2.27
N VAL A 83 -2.43 10.32 -3.27
CA VAL A 83 -1.72 9.15 -3.81
C VAL A 83 -0.87 8.50 -2.74
N LEU A 84 -0.08 9.27 -1.98
CA LEU A 84 0.76 8.72 -0.93
C LEU A 84 -0.06 8.03 0.16
N LEU A 85 -1.17 8.62 0.62
CA LEU A 85 -2.00 8.01 1.65
C LEU A 85 -2.70 6.74 1.14
N LEU A 86 -3.31 6.81 -0.03
CA LEU A 86 -4.07 5.69 -0.59
C LEU A 86 -3.15 4.53 -0.97
N VAL A 87 -2.05 4.77 -1.68
CA VAL A 87 -1.18 3.69 -2.17
C VAL A 87 -0.46 2.98 -1.03
N ASN A 88 -0.05 3.71 0.01
CA ASN A 88 0.70 3.12 1.13
C ASN A 88 -0.21 2.46 2.18
N GLY A 89 -1.40 3.02 2.42
CA GLY A 89 -2.30 2.55 3.48
C GLY A 89 -3.39 1.58 2.99
N LEU A 90 -4.08 1.93 1.90
CA LEU A 90 -5.30 1.24 1.48
C LEU A 90 -5.10 -0.25 1.16
N PRO A 91 -4.04 -0.66 0.41
CA PRO A 91 -3.85 -2.08 0.09
C PRO A 91 -3.69 -2.95 1.34
N SER A 92 -2.94 -2.46 2.33
CA SER A 92 -2.69 -3.17 3.59
C SER A 92 -3.97 -3.32 4.40
N VAL A 93 -4.78 -2.26 4.49
CA VAL A 93 -6.08 -2.27 5.18
C VAL A 93 -7.04 -3.23 4.50
N LEU A 94 -7.15 -3.18 3.16
CA LEU A 94 -8.05 -4.05 2.40
C LEU A 94 -7.70 -5.53 2.57
N VAL A 95 -6.43 -5.89 2.39
CA VAL A 95 -5.97 -7.28 2.53
C VAL A 95 -6.19 -7.78 3.96
N THR A 96 -5.90 -6.94 4.95
CA THR A 96 -6.11 -7.30 6.37
C THR A 96 -7.59 -7.46 6.72
N ALA A 97 -8.45 -6.57 6.24
CA ALA A 97 -9.88 -6.65 6.46
C ALA A 97 -10.47 -7.92 5.84
N LEU A 98 -10.09 -8.25 4.60
CA LEU A 98 -10.51 -9.47 3.93
C LEU A 98 -10.04 -10.72 4.70
N HIS A 99 -8.77 -10.77 5.11
CA HIS A 99 -8.23 -11.86 5.92
C HIS A 99 -9.01 -12.07 7.23
N ASN A 100 -9.23 -10.98 7.98
CA ASN A 100 -9.97 -11.04 9.24
C ASN A 100 -11.45 -11.41 9.06
N SER A 101 -12.06 -11.04 7.93
CA SER A 101 -13.45 -11.39 7.62
C SER A 101 -13.61 -12.89 7.33
N ASN A 102 -12.67 -13.51 6.61
CA ASN A 102 -12.68 -14.94 6.34
C ASN A 102 -12.52 -15.76 7.63
N LEU A 103 -11.65 -15.31 8.55
CA LEU A 103 -11.52 -15.94 9.87
C LEU A 103 -12.79 -15.85 10.72
N ARG A 104 -13.65 -14.85 10.49
CA ARG A 104 -14.93 -14.72 11.20
C ARG A 104 -15.98 -15.69 10.64
N THR A 105 -15.91 -16.06 9.36
CA THR A 105 -16.86 -16.99 8.75
C THR A 105 -16.52 -18.46 8.99
N GLU A 106 -15.26 -18.76 9.33
CA GLU A 106 -14.78 -20.12 9.63
C GLU A 106 -15.00 -20.54 11.10
N ASN A 107 -15.31 -19.59 11.99
CA ASN A 107 -15.62 -19.82 13.41
C ASN A 107 -17.13 -19.79 13.67
#